data_AF-A0A3E0PT35-F1
#
_entry.id   AF-A0A3E0PT35-F1
#
_cell.length_a   1.000
_cell.length_b   1.000
_cell.length_c   1.000
_cell.angle_alpha   90.00
_cell.angle_beta   90.00
_cell.angle_gamma   90.00
#
_symmetry.space_group_name_H-M   'P 1'
#
loop_
_entity.id
_entity.type
_entity.pdbx_description
1 polymer ?
#
loop_
_entity_poly.entity_id
_entity_poly.type
_entity_poly.pdbx_seq_one_letter_code
_entity_poly.pdbx_strand_id
1 'polypeptide(L)'
;MFLGLIFGVALAVILQQAGVWPLDKLTVFLLPGIIALIFVLIQRIGRAASTTALVIALVLLIAPIAYGLTGLGELNESGELNGGCTVEAASDIDTTIVTDTSRSEPFDVEPDGGLTWFATSPGPILDHEWEIWVVIGGFEYVVADNGEEREPNTDMDMDNIGDEPSLRGYVEDLGFRSGEQIQGVFEVGGFIDGDGGACDGFGFVRVSGDFLGTIIYWIAFIIALLALIIYLILVFVGRNAADAEDVDYAKAALAGTAVTGLPGAAEDDEDAPLPGERPDSRGDDGGSSDF
;
A
#
# COMPACT_ATOMS: atom_id res chain seq x y z
N MET A 1 18.70 -3.37 7.07
CA MET A 1 17.49 -4.14 6.69
C MET A 1 16.23 -3.57 7.34
N PHE A 2 16.20 -3.37 8.66
CA PHE A 2 15.17 -2.59 9.37
C PHE A 2 14.84 -1.26 8.69
N LEU A 3 15.86 -0.67 8.12
CA LEU A 3 15.81 0.66 7.56
C LEU A 3 15.08 0.76 6.21
N GLY A 4 15.16 -0.29 5.38
CA GLY A 4 14.34 -0.39 4.17
C GLY A 4 12.88 -0.68 4.49
N LEU A 5 12.62 -1.43 5.59
CA LEU A 5 11.27 -1.64 6.10
C LEU A 5 10.67 -0.34 6.64
N ILE A 6 11.43 0.40 7.44
CA ILE A 6 11.00 1.71 7.94
C ILE A 6 10.72 2.66 6.78
N PHE A 7 11.58 2.69 5.75
CA PHE A 7 11.36 3.52 4.57
C PHE A 7 10.12 3.08 3.78
N GLY A 8 9.91 1.77 3.57
CA GLY A 8 8.75 1.24 2.85
C GLY A 8 7.43 1.50 3.61
N VAL A 9 7.43 1.30 4.93
CA VAL A 9 6.28 1.63 5.78
C VAL A 9 6.02 3.13 5.78
N ALA A 10 7.06 3.97 5.88
CA ALA A 10 6.88 5.42 5.84
C ALA A 10 6.36 5.90 4.48
N LEU A 11 6.85 5.34 3.37
CA LEU A 11 6.34 5.66 2.03
C LEU A 11 4.87 5.26 1.88
N ALA A 12 4.48 4.08 2.40
CA ALA A 12 3.09 3.64 2.40
C ALA A 12 2.20 4.59 3.21
N VAL A 13 2.63 5.01 4.40
CA VAL A 13 1.91 5.99 5.23
C VAL A 13 1.80 7.34 4.53
N ILE A 14 2.85 7.81 3.85
CA ILE A 14 2.82 9.07 3.09
C ILE A 14 1.85 8.98 1.91
N LEU A 15 1.86 7.87 1.15
CA LEU A 15 0.96 7.66 0.02
C LEU A 15 -0.50 7.50 0.46
N GLN A 16 -0.72 6.89 1.63
CA GLN A 16 -2.02 6.81 2.28
C GLN A 16 -2.53 8.21 2.63
N GLN A 17 -1.71 9.03 3.29
CA GLN A 17 -2.12 10.40 3.67
C GLN A 17 -2.29 11.34 2.48
N ALA A 18 -1.60 11.09 1.37
CA ALA A 18 -1.80 11.86 0.14
C ALA A 18 -3.12 11.50 -0.59
N GLY A 19 -3.93 10.56 -0.06
CA GLY A 19 -5.14 10.08 -0.73
C GLY A 19 -4.87 9.31 -2.03
N VAL A 20 -3.59 9.08 -2.37
CA VAL A 20 -3.17 8.34 -3.58
C VAL A 20 -3.37 6.85 -3.39
N TRP A 21 -3.40 6.38 -2.13
CA TRP A 21 -3.53 4.96 -1.79
C TRP A 21 -4.75 4.72 -0.90
N PRO A 22 -5.82 4.07 -1.40
CA PRO A 22 -6.97 3.72 -0.57
C PRO A 22 -6.55 2.72 0.52
N LEU A 23 -6.83 3.04 1.79
CA LEU A 23 -6.56 2.17 2.95
C LEU A 23 -7.17 0.77 2.76
N ASP A 24 -8.26 0.69 2.03
CA ASP A 24 -9.04 -0.49 1.72
C ASP A 24 -8.20 -1.57 1.03
N LYS A 25 -7.13 -1.17 0.33
CA LYS A 25 -6.22 -2.09 -0.34
C LYS A 25 -4.90 -2.28 0.42
N LEU A 26 -4.73 -1.64 1.58
CA LEU A 26 -3.49 -1.73 2.36
C LEU A 26 -3.23 -3.17 2.83
N THR A 27 -4.24 -3.92 3.27
CA THR A 27 -4.09 -5.36 3.57
C THR A 27 -3.67 -6.16 2.33
N VAL A 28 -4.21 -5.82 1.16
CA VAL A 28 -3.95 -6.48 -0.12
C VAL A 28 -2.51 -6.25 -0.60
N PHE A 29 -1.88 -5.12 -0.28
CA PHE A 29 -0.50 -4.81 -0.68
C PHE A 29 0.55 -5.02 0.44
N LEU A 30 0.18 -4.80 1.70
CA LEU A 30 1.04 -5.01 2.86
C LEU A 30 1.33 -6.50 3.06
N LEU A 31 0.34 -7.38 2.86
CA LEU A 31 0.51 -8.82 3.04
C LEU A 31 1.52 -9.43 2.04
N PRO A 32 1.46 -9.13 0.73
CA PRO A 32 2.52 -9.43 -0.22
C PRO A 32 3.89 -8.88 0.15
N GLY A 33 3.93 -7.61 0.59
CA GLY A 33 5.18 -6.97 1.00
C GLY A 33 5.81 -7.68 2.20
N ILE A 34 5.00 -8.05 3.18
CA ILE A 34 5.41 -8.82 4.36
C ILE A 34 5.85 -10.24 3.95
N ILE A 35 5.14 -10.92 3.05
CA ILE A 35 5.51 -12.26 2.56
C ILE A 35 6.84 -12.20 1.80
N ALA A 36 7.01 -11.24 0.89
CA ALA A 36 8.26 -11.02 0.16
C ALA A 36 9.41 -10.69 1.12
N LEU A 37 9.16 -9.86 2.14
CA LEU A 37 10.12 -9.53 3.18
C LEU A 37 10.52 -10.78 4.00
N ILE A 38 9.57 -11.59 4.44
CA ILE A 38 9.82 -12.86 5.15
C ILE A 38 10.67 -13.78 4.29
N PHE A 39 10.41 -13.84 2.98
CA PHE A 39 11.21 -14.64 2.05
C PHE A 39 12.64 -14.14 1.91
N VAL A 40 12.84 -12.82 1.80
CA VAL A 40 14.18 -12.21 1.79
C VAL A 40 14.91 -12.44 3.12
N LEU A 41 14.18 -12.47 4.25
CA LEU A 41 14.74 -12.80 5.57
C LEU A 41 15.20 -14.26 5.65
N ILE A 42 14.40 -15.21 5.15
CA ILE A 42 14.76 -16.64 5.08
C ILE A 42 16.01 -16.84 4.19
N GLN A 43 16.08 -16.14 3.06
CA GLN A 43 17.23 -16.17 2.14
C GLN A 43 18.55 -15.66 2.76
N ARG A 44 18.50 -14.76 3.74
CA ARG A 44 19.72 -14.25 4.40
C ARG A 44 20.25 -15.17 5.48
N ILE A 45 19.41 -16.03 6.06
CA ILE A 45 19.80 -16.93 7.16
C ILE A 45 20.38 -18.25 6.60
N GLY A 46 19.99 -18.67 5.39
CA GLY A 46 20.56 -19.82 4.69
C GLY A 46 21.54 -19.41 3.60
N ARG A 47 22.84 -19.70 3.76
CA ARG A 47 23.86 -19.51 2.71
C ARG A 47 23.49 -20.23 1.41
N ALA A 48 23.89 -19.60 0.30
CA ALA A 48 23.68 -19.94 -1.11
C ALA A 48 22.24 -19.72 -1.61
N ALA A 49 21.99 -18.52 -2.16
CA ALA A 49 20.79 -18.22 -2.93
C ALA A 49 20.73 -19.16 -4.15
N SER A 50 20.01 -20.27 -4.02
CA SER A 50 19.73 -21.14 -5.14
C SER A 50 18.77 -20.42 -6.08
N THR A 51 18.98 -20.55 -7.38
CA THR A 51 18.14 -19.99 -8.45
C THR A 51 16.65 -20.27 -8.23
N THR A 52 16.34 -21.40 -7.61
CA THR A 52 14.99 -21.83 -7.21
C THR A 52 14.32 -20.85 -6.25
N ALA A 53 15.04 -20.27 -5.30
CA ALA A 53 14.48 -19.37 -4.31
C ALA A 53 14.16 -17.98 -4.90
N LEU A 54 14.89 -17.57 -5.96
CA LEU A 54 14.60 -16.35 -6.72
C LEU A 54 13.35 -16.52 -7.60
N VAL A 55 13.17 -17.71 -8.20
CA VAL A 55 11.96 -18.07 -8.96
C VAL A 55 10.73 -18.10 -8.06
N ILE A 56 10.82 -18.68 -6.85
CA ILE A 56 9.69 -18.71 -5.92
C ILE A 56 9.31 -17.29 -5.46
N ALA A 57 10.29 -16.44 -5.15
CA ALA A 57 10.03 -15.04 -4.79
C ALA A 57 9.37 -14.26 -5.94
N LEU A 58 9.78 -14.51 -7.19
CA LEU A 58 9.18 -13.90 -8.37
C LEU A 58 7.74 -14.38 -8.59
N VAL A 59 7.49 -15.69 -8.48
CA VAL A 59 6.15 -16.28 -8.63
C VAL A 59 5.18 -15.77 -7.57
N LEU A 60 5.64 -15.62 -6.32
CA LEU A 60 4.83 -15.06 -5.24
C LEU A 60 4.60 -13.55 -5.37
N LEU A 61 5.43 -12.82 -6.13
CA LEU A 61 5.19 -11.42 -6.50
C LEU A 61 4.15 -11.25 -7.61
N ILE A 62 3.97 -12.27 -8.47
CA ILE A 62 3.01 -12.21 -9.59
C ILE A 62 1.56 -12.18 -9.09
N ALA A 63 1.19 -12.97 -8.08
CA ALA A 63 -0.18 -12.98 -7.56
C ALA A 63 -0.64 -11.62 -6.97
N PRO A 64 0.16 -10.92 -6.14
CA PRO A 64 -0.08 -9.55 -5.70
C PRO A 64 -0.20 -8.53 -6.83
N ILE A 65 0.69 -8.62 -7.83
CA ILE A 65 0.69 -7.71 -8.98
C ILE A 65 -0.57 -7.96 -9.81
N ALA A 66 -0.89 -9.22 -10.09
CA ALA A 66 -2.10 -9.60 -10.81
C ALA A 66 -3.37 -9.16 -10.06
N TYR A 67 -3.42 -9.29 -8.74
CA TYR A 67 -4.56 -8.86 -7.94
C TYR A 67 -4.67 -7.33 -7.83
N GLY A 68 -3.53 -6.63 -7.71
CA GLY A 68 -3.47 -5.18 -7.81
C GLY A 68 -3.95 -4.67 -9.17
N LEU A 69 -3.70 -5.43 -10.24
CA LEU A 69 -4.20 -5.13 -11.58
C LEU A 69 -5.71 -5.43 -11.74
N THR A 70 -6.25 -6.49 -11.10
CA THR A 70 -7.70 -6.75 -11.15
C THR A 70 -8.50 -5.75 -10.33
N GLY A 71 -7.92 -5.20 -9.26
CA GLY A 71 -8.53 -4.14 -8.48
C GLY A 71 -8.63 -2.78 -9.18
N LEU A 72 -8.10 -2.64 -10.41
CA LEU A 72 -8.26 -1.44 -11.23
C LEU A 72 -9.64 -1.37 -11.92
N GLY A 73 -10.36 -2.49 -12.02
CA GLY A 73 -11.69 -2.52 -12.64
C GLY A 73 -12.75 -1.69 -11.90
N GLU A 74 -12.62 -1.62 -10.57
CA GLU A 74 -13.49 -0.83 -9.69
C GLU A 74 -13.27 0.69 -9.83
N LEU A 75 -12.18 1.15 -10.46
CA LEU A 75 -11.90 2.59 -10.58
C LEU A 75 -12.87 3.34 -11.49
N ASN A 76 -13.58 2.62 -12.36
CA ASN A 76 -14.48 3.19 -13.35
C ASN A 76 -15.96 2.98 -12.99
N GLU A 77 -16.23 2.64 -11.73
CA GLU A 77 -17.58 2.66 -11.18
C GLU A 77 -18.00 4.12 -10.97
N SER A 78 -19.12 4.48 -11.59
CA SER A 78 -19.79 5.75 -11.39
C SER A 78 -20.84 5.60 -10.30
N GLY A 79 -21.18 6.70 -9.63
CA GLY A 79 -22.33 6.74 -8.74
C GLY A 79 -23.60 6.32 -9.47
N GLU A 80 -24.49 5.67 -8.74
CA GLU A 80 -25.77 5.18 -9.24
C GLU A 80 -26.88 5.74 -8.38
N LEU A 81 -28.02 6.04 -9.00
CA LEU A 81 -29.23 6.46 -8.29
C LEU A 81 -30.45 5.85 -8.99
N ASN A 82 -31.14 4.99 -8.26
CA ASN A 82 -32.32 4.27 -8.69
C ASN A 82 -33.60 4.93 -8.16
N GLY A 83 -34.75 4.54 -8.70
CA GLY A 83 -36.04 5.07 -8.27
C GLY A 83 -36.45 6.41 -8.89
N GLY A 84 -35.60 6.99 -9.75
CA GLY A 84 -35.88 8.28 -10.40
C GLY A 84 -35.67 9.49 -9.50
N CYS A 85 -35.04 9.31 -8.33
CA CYS A 85 -34.56 10.42 -7.53
C CYS A 85 -33.42 11.15 -8.21
N THR A 86 -33.20 12.40 -7.80
CA THR A 86 -32.00 13.17 -8.13
C THR A 86 -31.37 13.66 -6.84
N VAL A 87 -30.04 13.69 -6.77
CA VAL A 87 -29.32 14.28 -5.64
C VAL A 87 -28.21 15.14 -6.20
N GLU A 88 -28.27 16.43 -5.89
CA GLU A 88 -27.26 17.42 -6.20
C GLU A 88 -26.56 17.81 -4.89
N ALA A 89 -25.24 17.92 -4.93
CA ALA A 89 -24.44 18.32 -3.77
C ALA A 89 -23.48 19.44 -4.17
N ALA A 90 -23.26 20.38 -3.25
CA ALA A 90 -22.35 21.48 -3.42
C ALA A 90 -21.54 21.71 -2.14
N SER A 91 -20.23 21.78 -2.30
CA SER A 91 -19.27 22.17 -1.27
C SER A 91 -18.68 23.53 -1.61
N ASP A 92 -17.82 24.05 -0.73
CA ASP A 92 -17.09 25.29 -0.99
C ASP A 92 -16.13 25.21 -2.19
N ILE A 93 -15.78 24.00 -2.64
CA ILE A 93 -14.76 23.76 -3.67
C ILE A 93 -15.27 22.99 -4.89
N ASP A 94 -16.44 22.35 -4.81
CA ASP A 94 -16.97 21.49 -5.86
C ASP A 94 -18.49 21.45 -5.88
N THR A 95 -19.07 21.04 -7.00
CA THR A 95 -20.52 20.84 -7.17
C THR A 95 -20.75 19.64 -8.08
N THR A 96 -21.67 18.75 -7.73
CA THR A 96 -21.90 17.52 -8.48
C THR A 96 -23.36 17.06 -8.46
N ILE A 97 -23.65 16.10 -9.31
CA ILE A 97 -24.82 15.22 -9.22
C ILE A 97 -24.29 13.83 -8.85
N VAL A 98 -24.96 13.10 -7.97
CA VAL A 98 -24.48 11.80 -7.46
C VAL A 98 -24.03 10.85 -8.59
N THR A 99 -24.78 10.80 -9.69
CA THR A 99 -24.50 9.93 -10.86
C THR A 99 -23.26 10.33 -11.66
N ASP A 100 -22.76 11.55 -11.48
CA ASP A 100 -21.57 12.05 -12.18
C ASP A 100 -20.29 11.77 -11.40
N THR A 101 -20.39 11.32 -10.14
CA THR A 101 -19.24 10.97 -9.32
C THR A 101 -18.65 9.62 -9.72
N SER A 102 -17.33 9.44 -9.55
CA SER A 102 -16.65 8.14 -9.71
C SER A 102 -15.48 8.05 -8.75
N ARG A 103 -14.89 6.85 -8.58
CA ARG A 103 -13.65 6.72 -7.78
C ARG A 103 -12.49 7.55 -8.34
N SER A 104 -12.44 7.77 -9.66
CA SER A 104 -11.42 8.60 -10.31
C SER A 104 -11.75 10.10 -10.31
N GLU A 105 -13.03 10.44 -10.31
CA GLU A 105 -13.56 11.81 -10.30
C GLU A 105 -14.59 11.93 -9.15
N PRO A 106 -14.12 11.89 -7.90
CA PRO A 106 -15.00 11.99 -6.74
C PRO A 106 -15.42 13.44 -6.49
N PHE A 107 -16.53 13.62 -5.79
CA PHE A 107 -16.99 14.91 -5.29
C PHE A 107 -16.08 15.41 -4.17
N ASP A 108 -15.47 16.57 -4.36
CA ASP A 108 -14.51 17.12 -3.40
C ASP A 108 -15.16 17.91 -2.27
N VAL A 109 -14.76 17.61 -1.04
CA VAL A 109 -15.22 18.35 0.14
C VAL A 109 -14.07 18.67 1.09
N GLU A 110 -14.05 19.92 1.56
CA GLU A 110 -13.14 20.38 2.59
C GLU A 110 -13.71 20.02 3.98
N PRO A 111 -12.91 19.45 4.90
CA PRO A 111 -13.36 19.14 6.25
C PRO A 111 -13.88 20.34 7.03
N ASP A 112 -13.33 21.53 6.74
CA ASP A 112 -13.71 22.79 7.38
C ASP A 112 -14.75 23.58 6.59
N GLY A 113 -15.08 23.11 5.38
CA GLY A 113 -16.01 23.77 4.49
C GLY A 113 -17.46 23.37 4.72
N GLY A 114 -18.34 24.12 4.05
CA GLY A 114 -19.76 23.83 4.00
C GLY A 114 -20.09 22.69 3.04
N LEU A 115 -21.19 21.99 3.34
CA LEU A 115 -21.82 21.01 2.46
C LEU A 115 -23.32 21.32 2.38
N THR A 116 -23.80 21.57 1.18
CA THR A 116 -25.24 21.68 0.87
C THR A 116 -25.65 20.56 -0.05
N TRP A 117 -26.87 20.06 0.12
CA TRP A 117 -27.45 19.08 -0.78
C TRP A 117 -28.91 19.37 -1.07
N PHE A 118 -29.34 18.94 -2.25
CA PHE A 118 -30.70 19.03 -2.72
C PHE A 118 -31.08 17.70 -3.37
N ALA A 119 -32.01 16.98 -2.74
CA ALA A 119 -32.52 15.72 -3.23
C ALA A 119 -34.00 15.87 -3.62
N THR A 120 -34.38 15.28 -4.76
CA THR A 120 -35.77 15.23 -5.19
C THR A 120 -36.21 13.82 -5.53
N SER A 121 -37.50 13.54 -5.34
CA SER A 121 -38.14 12.28 -5.69
C SER A 121 -39.25 12.50 -6.73
N PRO A 122 -39.62 11.48 -7.53
CA PRO A 122 -40.72 11.61 -8.51
C PRO A 122 -42.09 11.89 -7.90
N GLY A 123 -42.26 11.61 -6.60
CA GLY A 123 -43.48 11.80 -5.84
C GLY A 123 -43.21 11.68 -4.34
N PRO A 124 -44.12 12.19 -3.48
CA PRO A 124 -43.90 12.17 -2.04
C PRO A 124 -43.78 10.74 -1.51
N ILE A 125 -42.74 10.48 -0.72
CA ILE A 125 -42.52 9.18 -0.06
C ILE A 125 -43.00 9.28 1.39
N LEU A 126 -44.10 8.58 1.68
CA LEU A 126 -44.78 8.55 2.98
C LEU A 126 -44.39 7.29 3.75
N ASP A 127 -44.54 7.32 5.08
CA ASP A 127 -44.27 6.17 5.96
C ASP A 127 -42.95 5.45 5.62
N HIS A 128 -41.87 6.22 5.53
CA HIS A 128 -40.64 5.79 4.91
C HIS A 128 -39.58 5.34 5.93
N GLU A 129 -38.72 4.45 5.48
CA GLU A 129 -37.50 3.99 6.13
C GLU A 129 -36.31 4.51 5.31
N TRP A 130 -35.28 5.03 5.98
CA TRP A 130 -34.10 5.53 5.30
C TRP A 130 -32.82 5.20 6.05
N GLU A 131 -31.75 4.99 5.29
CA GLU A 131 -30.41 4.71 5.82
C GLU A 131 -29.38 5.44 4.96
N ILE A 132 -28.35 6.00 5.61
CA ILE A 132 -27.16 6.56 4.99
C ILE A 132 -25.95 5.79 5.52
N TRP A 133 -25.14 5.28 4.60
CA TRP A 133 -23.94 4.51 4.91
C TRP A 133 -22.71 5.06 4.20
N VAL A 134 -21.56 4.69 4.75
CA VAL A 134 -20.24 4.93 4.15
C VAL A 134 -19.45 3.63 4.10
N VAL A 135 -18.79 3.35 2.98
CA VAL A 135 -17.89 2.19 2.87
C VAL A 135 -16.48 2.60 3.30
N ILE A 136 -15.98 1.97 4.35
CA ILE A 136 -14.62 2.15 4.85
C ILE A 136 -13.92 0.80 4.85
N GLY A 137 -12.83 0.68 4.11
CA GLY A 137 -12.08 -0.59 4.07
C GLY A 137 -12.85 -1.76 3.46
N GLY A 138 -13.87 -1.49 2.63
CA GLY A 138 -14.74 -2.51 2.02
C GLY A 138 -15.87 -3.01 2.94
N PHE A 139 -16.11 -2.34 4.06
CA PHE A 139 -17.24 -2.60 4.95
C PHE A 139 -18.17 -1.38 4.99
N GLU A 140 -19.47 -1.62 4.91
CA GLU A 140 -20.50 -0.60 5.08
C GLU A 140 -20.65 -0.24 6.56
N TYR A 141 -20.68 1.05 6.84
CA TYR A 141 -20.93 1.62 8.15
C TYR A 141 -22.12 2.57 8.06
N VAL A 142 -23.21 2.24 8.74
CA VAL A 142 -24.38 3.12 8.86
C VAL A 142 -24.02 4.34 9.68
N VAL A 143 -24.18 5.52 9.08
CA VAL A 143 -23.87 6.82 9.71
C VAL A 143 -25.12 7.45 10.29
N ALA A 144 -26.25 7.28 9.61
CA ALA A 144 -27.54 7.81 10.03
C ALA A 144 -28.67 6.94 9.48
N ASP A 145 -29.70 6.72 10.28
CA ASP A 145 -30.94 6.05 9.91
C ASP A 145 -32.10 6.65 10.72
N ASN A 146 -33.34 6.28 10.39
CA ASN A 146 -34.49 6.49 11.26
C ASN A 146 -34.80 5.29 12.17
N GLY A 147 -33.87 4.34 12.29
CA GLY A 147 -34.02 3.14 13.11
C GLY A 147 -35.17 2.22 12.68
N GLU A 148 -35.83 1.58 13.66
CA GLU A 148 -36.92 0.62 13.41
C GLU A 148 -38.29 1.28 13.18
N GLU A 149 -38.40 2.60 13.32
CA GLU A 149 -39.67 3.34 13.25
C GLU A 149 -39.78 4.12 11.93
N ARG A 150 -40.78 3.78 11.12
CA ARG A 150 -41.08 4.50 9.88
C ARG A 150 -41.55 5.91 10.18
N GLU A 151 -41.00 6.88 9.46
CA GLU A 151 -41.33 8.29 9.64
C GLU A 151 -42.47 8.72 8.73
N PRO A 152 -43.55 9.33 9.28
CA PRO A 152 -44.62 9.87 8.47
C PRO A 152 -44.17 11.18 7.84
N ASN A 153 -43.98 11.20 6.51
CA ASN A 153 -43.87 12.45 5.75
C ASN A 153 -45.26 13.11 5.67
N THR A 154 -45.62 13.94 6.65
CA THR A 154 -46.94 14.58 6.70
C THR A 154 -47.11 15.74 5.72
N ASP A 155 -46.00 16.23 5.18
CA ASP A 155 -45.95 17.49 4.44
C ASP A 155 -46.13 17.29 2.94
N MET A 156 -46.17 16.02 2.50
CA MET A 156 -46.30 15.62 1.09
C MET A 156 -45.21 16.27 0.21
N ASP A 157 -44.04 16.50 0.80
CA ASP A 157 -42.91 17.11 0.12
C ASP A 157 -42.13 16.06 -0.66
N MET A 158 -41.61 16.48 -1.82
CA MET A 158 -40.73 15.69 -2.69
C MET A 158 -39.27 16.11 -2.55
N ASP A 159 -39.03 17.26 -1.92
CA ASP A 159 -37.72 17.89 -1.80
C ASP A 159 -37.13 17.62 -0.42
N ASN A 160 -35.84 17.26 -0.38
CA ASN A 160 -35.05 17.19 0.84
C ASN A 160 -33.82 18.09 0.67
N ILE A 161 -33.66 19.06 1.57
CA ILE A 161 -32.59 20.05 1.51
C ILE A 161 -31.81 19.98 2.80
N GLY A 162 -30.48 19.98 2.69
CA GLY A 162 -29.60 20.17 3.83
C GLY A 162 -28.51 21.19 3.56
N ASP A 163 -28.06 21.80 4.65
CA ASP A 163 -27.01 22.81 4.68
C ASP A 163 -26.23 22.64 5.98
N GLU A 164 -25.05 22.05 5.86
CA GLU A 164 -24.11 21.86 6.94
C GLU A 164 -22.96 22.86 6.79
N PRO A 165 -22.85 23.88 7.65
CA PRO A 165 -21.82 24.90 7.53
C PRO A 165 -20.41 24.39 7.84
N SER A 166 -20.27 23.26 8.55
CA SER A 166 -18.96 22.67 8.82
C SER A 166 -19.05 21.16 9.00
N LEU A 167 -18.52 20.41 8.03
CA LEU A 167 -18.43 18.96 8.15
C LEU A 167 -17.67 18.49 9.39
N ARG A 168 -16.59 19.18 9.78
CA ARG A 168 -15.86 18.86 11.01
C ARG A 168 -16.74 19.03 12.25
N GLY A 169 -17.53 20.09 12.31
CA GLY A 169 -18.48 20.31 13.42
C GLY A 169 -19.47 19.15 13.51
N TYR A 170 -20.06 18.77 12.38
CA TYR A 170 -20.99 17.65 12.29
C TYR A 170 -20.38 16.32 12.73
N VAL A 171 -19.16 16.01 12.25
CA VAL A 171 -18.44 14.77 12.61
C VAL A 171 -18.05 14.75 14.09
N GLU A 172 -17.69 15.89 14.68
CA GLU A 172 -17.41 16.01 16.12
C GLU A 172 -18.68 15.78 16.96
N ASP A 173 -19.83 16.26 16.50
CA ASP A 173 -21.12 16.04 17.15
C ASP A 173 -21.54 14.56 17.13
N LEU A 174 -21.15 13.82 16.09
CA LEU A 174 -21.30 12.36 16.01
C LEU A 174 -20.33 11.59 16.94
N GLY A 175 -19.45 12.30 17.67
CA GLY A 175 -18.55 11.72 18.66
C GLY A 175 -17.23 11.19 18.09
N PHE A 176 -16.95 11.44 16.81
CA PHE A 176 -15.63 11.19 16.25
C PHE A 176 -14.65 12.24 16.77
N ARG A 177 -13.50 11.79 17.30
CA ARG A 177 -12.51 12.70 17.88
C ARG A 177 -11.80 13.47 16.75
N SER A 178 -11.76 14.80 16.88
CA SER A 178 -11.13 15.79 15.97
C SER A 178 -9.66 15.56 15.59
N GLY A 179 -9.00 14.54 16.15
CA GLY A 179 -7.62 14.15 15.80
C GLY A 179 -7.52 13.11 14.69
N GLU A 180 -8.59 12.39 14.37
CA GLU A 180 -8.62 11.38 13.30
C GLU A 180 -9.31 11.99 12.08
N GLN A 181 -8.54 12.68 11.23
CA GLN A 181 -9.09 13.19 9.98
C GLN A 181 -9.35 12.01 9.04
N ILE A 182 -10.63 11.74 8.79
CA ILE A 182 -11.08 10.80 7.76
C ILE A 182 -10.76 11.46 6.42
N GLN A 183 -9.65 11.05 5.81
CA GLN A 183 -9.19 11.53 4.50
C GLN A 183 -9.20 10.39 3.50
N GLY A 184 -9.49 10.71 2.25
CA GLY A 184 -9.54 9.73 1.17
C GLY A 184 -10.81 9.85 0.34
N VAL A 185 -10.98 8.88 -0.56
CA VAL A 185 -12.20 8.73 -1.36
C VAL A 185 -13.06 7.67 -0.68
N PHE A 186 -14.30 8.03 -0.38
CA PHE A 186 -15.30 7.18 0.25
C PHE A 186 -16.45 6.96 -0.71
N GLU A 187 -17.00 5.76 -0.69
CA GLU A 187 -18.30 5.49 -1.27
C GLU A 187 -19.35 5.80 -0.21
N VAL A 188 -20.25 6.71 -0.53
CA VAL A 188 -21.33 7.14 0.35
C VAL A 188 -22.62 6.82 -0.36
N GLY A 189 -23.49 6.09 0.31
CA GLY A 189 -24.77 5.71 -0.27
C GLY A 189 -25.87 5.73 0.76
N GLY A 190 -27.05 5.39 0.28
CA GLY A 190 -28.22 5.32 1.12
C GLY A 190 -29.41 4.82 0.35
N PHE A 191 -30.48 4.59 1.09
CA PHE A 191 -31.77 4.30 0.51
C PHE A 191 -32.87 5.00 1.30
N ILE A 192 -34.01 5.16 0.63
CA ILE A 192 -35.28 5.55 1.20
C ILE A 192 -36.38 4.70 0.56
N ASP A 193 -37.20 4.03 1.36
CA ASP A 193 -38.31 3.20 0.89
C ASP A 193 -39.59 3.52 1.67
N GLY A 194 -40.71 3.68 0.97
CA GLY A 194 -41.99 3.97 1.60
C GLY A 194 -43.17 3.99 0.63
N ASP A 195 -44.31 4.43 1.15
CA ASP A 195 -45.53 4.62 0.37
C ASP A 195 -45.35 5.79 -0.62
N GLY A 196 -45.26 5.49 -1.91
CA GLY A 196 -45.11 6.50 -2.96
C GLY A 196 -43.86 6.32 -3.82
N GLY A 197 -42.89 5.54 -3.35
CA GLY A 197 -41.70 5.20 -4.11
C GLY A 197 -40.56 4.69 -3.22
N ALA A 198 -39.50 4.26 -3.89
CA ALA A 198 -38.24 3.93 -3.26
C ALA A 198 -37.11 4.52 -4.09
N CYS A 199 -36.05 4.96 -3.44
CA CYS A 199 -34.83 5.40 -4.08
C CYS A 199 -33.64 4.83 -3.33
N ASP A 200 -32.67 4.29 -4.06
CA ASP A 200 -31.42 3.78 -3.53
C ASP A 200 -30.29 4.25 -4.44
N GLY A 201 -29.14 4.52 -3.86
CA GLY A 201 -28.02 4.98 -4.66
C GLY A 201 -26.76 5.19 -3.84
N PHE A 202 -25.66 5.42 -4.56
CA PHE A 202 -24.38 5.73 -3.98
C PHE A 202 -23.60 6.68 -4.89
N GLY A 203 -22.66 7.38 -4.30
CA GLY A 203 -21.70 8.25 -4.98
C GLY A 203 -20.35 8.22 -4.30
N PHE A 204 -19.38 8.89 -4.91
CA PHE A 204 -18.00 8.94 -4.42
C PHE A 204 -17.66 10.33 -3.93
N VAL A 205 -17.21 10.43 -2.68
CA VAL A 205 -16.86 11.68 -2.00
C VAL A 205 -15.39 11.63 -1.58
N ARG A 206 -14.62 12.66 -1.94
CA ARG A 206 -13.24 12.82 -1.48
C ARG A 206 -13.16 13.91 -0.42
N VAL A 207 -12.74 13.50 0.78
CA VAL A 207 -12.45 14.44 1.85
C VAL A 207 -11.00 14.89 1.72
N SER A 208 -10.79 16.10 1.21
CA SER A 208 -9.46 16.66 0.97
C SER A 208 -8.95 17.40 2.22
N GLY A 209 -7.95 16.84 2.90
CA GLY A 209 -7.28 17.50 4.02
C GLY A 209 -5.87 17.98 3.66
N ASP A 210 -5.38 19.01 4.37
CA ASP A 210 -3.97 19.40 4.30
C ASP A 210 -3.11 18.33 5.00
N PHE A 211 -2.66 17.34 4.22
CA PHE A 211 -1.84 16.24 4.71
C PHE A 211 -0.51 16.73 5.32
N LEU A 212 0.04 17.84 4.81
CA LEU A 212 1.29 18.44 5.29
C LEU A 212 1.11 19.10 6.66
N GLY A 213 -0.13 19.46 7.01
CA GLY A 213 -0.50 19.99 8.31
C GLY A 213 -0.54 18.94 9.42
N THR A 214 -0.61 17.64 9.09
CA THR A 214 -0.76 16.59 10.11
C THR A 214 0.56 16.30 10.83
N ILE A 215 0.53 16.19 12.16
CA ILE A 215 1.72 15.83 12.95
C ILE A 215 2.26 14.43 12.59
N ILE A 216 1.36 13.54 12.15
CA ILE A 216 1.68 12.18 11.73
C ILE A 216 2.55 12.20 10.47
N TYR A 217 2.22 13.05 9.48
CA TYR A 217 3.05 13.25 8.30
C TYR A 217 4.49 13.65 8.70
N TRP A 218 4.64 14.63 9.59
CA TRP A 218 5.96 15.08 10.04
C TRP A 218 6.74 13.99 10.77
N ILE A 219 6.08 13.20 11.62
CA ILE A 219 6.71 12.06 12.28
C ILE A 219 7.16 11.03 11.24
N ALA A 220 6.30 10.64 10.29
CA ALA A 220 6.62 9.69 9.24
C ALA A 220 7.77 10.20 8.35
N PHE A 221 7.74 11.48 7.96
CA PHE A 221 8.78 12.14 7.18
C PHE A 221 10.12 12.16 7.90
N ILE A 222 10.15 12.55 9.19
CA ILE A 222 11.37 12.56 10.01
C ILE A 222 11.94 11.15 10.13
N ILE A 223 11.09 10.14 10.37
CA ILE A 223 11.50 8.74 10.46
C ILE A 223 12.06 8.26 9.12
N ALA A 224 11.40 8.57 7.99
CA ALA A 224 11.88 8.22 6.65
C ALA A 224 13.22 8.89 6.33
N LEU A 225 13.38 10.16 6.71
CA LEU A 225 14.61 10.91 6.53
C LEU A 225 15.75 10.34 7.38
N LEU A 226 15.50 10.04 8.65
CA LEU A 226 16.48 9.41 9.54
C LEU A 226 16.88 8.03 9.02
N ALA A 227 15.89 7.25 8.54
CA ALA A 227 16.16 6.01 7.86
C ALA A 227 17.12 6.25 6.69
N LEU A 228 16.75 7.11 5.73
CA LEU A 228 17.58 7.42 4.57
C LEU A 228 19.01 7.86 4.96
N ILE A 229 19.17 8.71 5.96
CA ILE A 229 20.49 9.17 6.42
C ILE A 229 21.34 7.99 6.91
N ILE A 230 20.78 7.13 7.78
CA ILE A 230 21.50 5.94 8.27
C ILE A 230 21.82 4.98 7.12
N TYR A 231 20.93 4.86 6.12
CA TYR A 231 21.18 4.04 4.93
C TYR A 231 22.43 4.53 4.21
N LEU A 232 22.46 5.84 3.92
CA LEU A 232 23.57 6.47 3.22
C LEU A 232 24.87 6.29 4.01
N ILE A 233 24.86 6.50 5.33
CA ILE A 233 26.04 6.28 6.19
C ILE A 233 26.53 4.83 6.07
N LEU A 234 25.65 3.84 6.15
CA LEU A 234 26.04 2.43 6.05
C LEU A 234 26.62 2.08 4.67
N VAL A 235 26.07 2.64 3.59
CA VAL A 235 26.60 2.45 2.24
C VAL A 235 27.98 3.10 2.08
N PHE A 236 28.16 4.34 2.54
CA PHE A 236 29.42 5.05 2.44
C PHE A 236 30.51 4.43 3.33
N VAL A 237 30.19 4.04 4.55
CA VAL A 237 31.14 3.35 5.46
C VAL A 237 31.49 1.95 4.94
N GLY A 238 30.51 1.22 4.39
CA GLY A 238 30.73 -0.11 3.82
C GLY A 238 31.66 -0.10 2.60
N ARG A 239 31.58 0.94 1.76
CA ARG A 239 32.50 1.11 0.62
C ARG A 239 33.92 1.41 1.08
N ASN A 240 34.08 2.28 2.07
CA ASN A 240 35.41 2.61 2.61
C ASN A 240 36.10 1.42 3.29
N ALA A 241 35.34 0.50 3.89
CA ALA A 241 35.89 -0.71 4.50
C ALA A 241 36.32 -1.76 3.44
N ALA A 242 35.54 -1.92 2.38
CA ALA A 242 35.91 -2.80 1.26
C ALA A 242 37.15 -2.30 0.50
N ASP A 243 37.24 -0.98 0.29
CA ASP A 243 38.42 -0.36 -0.33
C ASP A 243 39.68 -0.47 0.56
N ALA A 244 39.52 -0.58 1.89
CA ALA A 244 40.65 -0.74 2.82
C ALA A 244 41.23 -2.17 2.84
N GLU A 245 40.39 -3.20 2.72
CA GLU A 245 40.85 -4.60 2.62
C GLU A 245 41.64 -4.86 1.32
N ASP A 246 41.24 -4.24 0.21
CA ASP A 246 41.93 -4.40 -1.09
C ASP A 246 43.34 -3.78 -1.07
N VAL A 247 43.54 -2.70 -0.30
CA VAL A 247 44.86 -2.05 -0.14
C VAL A 247 45.82 -2.90 0.71
N ASP A 248 45.32 -3.63 1.70
CA ASP A 248 46.15 -4.51 2.53
C ASP A 248 46.54 -5.80 1.79
N TYR A 249 45.66 -6.36 0.96
CA TYR A 249 46.02 -7.46 0.06
C TYR A 249 47.03 -7.03 -1.00
N ALA A 250 46.90 -5.83 -1.58
CA ALA A 250 47.89 -5.28 -2.51
C ALA A 250 49.25 -5.02 -1.84
N LYS A 251 49.27 -4.57 -0.58
CA LYS A 251 50.52 -4.43 0.22
C LYS A 251 51.14 -5.78 0.60
N ALA A 252 50.34 -6.77 0.96
CA ALA A 252 50.82 -8.11 1.27
C ALA A 252 51.40 -8.82 0.03
N ALA A 253 50.79 -8.62 -1.15
CA ALA A 253 51.31 -9.11 -2.43
C ALA A 253 52.64 -8.40 -2.82
N LEU A 254 52.77 -7.09 -2.58
CA LEU A 254 54.05 -6.38 -2.80
C LEU A 254 55.14 -6.79 -1.78
N ALA A 255 54.78 -7.06 -0.53
CA ALA A 255 55.73 -7.49 0.51
C ALA A 255 56.22 -8.93 0.31
N GLY A 256 55.39 -9.81 -0.27
CA GLY A 256 55.76 -11.20 -0.59
C GLY A 256 56.72 -11.36 -1.78
N THR A 257 56.93 -10.32 -2.59
CA THR A 257 57.76 -10.38 -3.81
C THR A 257 59.19 -9.84 -3.60
N ALA A 258 59.58 -9.47 -2.37
CA ALA A 258 60.85 -8.80 -2.11
C ALA A 258 61.98 -9.69 -1.51
N VAL A 259 61.77 -10.99 -1.27
CA VAL A 259 62.80 -11.86 -0.65
C VAL A 259 62.91 -13.23 -1.34
N THR A 260 63.47 -13.22 -2.55
CA THR A 260 64.31 -14.29 -3.11
C THR A 260 65.30 -13.57 -4.03
N GLY A 261 66.49 -13.16 -3.58
CA GLY A 261 67.57 -14.09 -3.31
C GLY A 261 68.29 -14.45 -4.62
N LEU A 262 69.15 -13.56 -5.12
CA LEU A 262 70.33 -13.98 -5.90
C LEU A 262 71.20 -14.84 -4.97
N PRO A 263 71.62 -16.04 -5.40
CA PRO A 263 72.96 -16.19 -5.96
C PRO A 263 72.95 -17.12 -7.20
N GLY A 264 73.76 -16.91 -8.22
CA GLY A 264 75.17 -17.32 -8.21
C GLY A 264 75.32 -18.57 -9.08
N ALA A 265 76.18 -18.47 -10.08
CA ALA A 265 76.41 -19.47 -11.12
C ALA A 265 76.86 -20.84 -10.58
N ALA A 266 76.40 -21.91 -11.23
CA ALA A 266 77.18 -23.12 -11.47
C ALA A 266 76.56 -23.91 -12.65
N GLU A 267 77.43 -24.33 -13.54
CA GLU A 267 77.23 -25.11 -14.77
C GLU A 267 76.82 -26.55 -14.48
N ASP A 268 76.35 -27.22 -15.56
CA ASP A 268 76.35 -28.66 -15.86
C ASP A 268 75.91 -29.66 -14.77
N ASP A 269 74.84 -30.42 -15.04
CA ASP A 269 75.03 -31.84 -15.37
C ASP A 269 73.75 -32.52 -15.91
N GLU A 270 74.02 -33.58 -16.65
CA GLU A 270 73.15 -34.44 -17.44
C GLU A 270 72.08 -35.22 -16.65
N ASP A 271 71.23 -35.89 -17.46
CA ASP A 271 70.44 -37.09 -17.17
C ASP A 271 68.97 -36.97 -16.72
N ALA A 272 68.11 -37.27 -17.69
CA ALA A 272 66.74 -37.74 -17.53
C ALA A 272 66.68 -39.08 -16.75
N PRO A 273 65.52 -39.45 -16.17
CA PRO A 273 64.55 -40.21 -16.97
C PRO A 273 63.06 -39.89 -16.67
N LEU A 274 62.25 -39.95 -17.74
CA LEU A 274 60.79 -40.23 -17.70
C LEU A 274 60.55 -41.71 -17.26
N PRO A 275 59.33 -42.26 -17.25
CA PRO A 275 58.05 -41.88 -16.62
C PRO A 275 57.56 -42.99 -15.64
N GLY A 276 56.69 -42.67 -14.68
CA GLY A 276 56.13 -43.63 -13.71
C GLY A 276 54.60 -43.73 -13.75
N GLU A 277 54.11 -44.84 -14.30
CA GLU A 277 52.72 -45.29 -14.39
C GLU A 277 52.07 -45.70 -13.04
N ARG A 278 50.73 -45.47 -12.96
CA ARG A 278 49.64 -46.30 -12.36
C ARG A 278 49.55 -46.45 -10.81
N PRO A 279 48.38 -46.85 -10.23
CA PRO A 279 47.20 -47.52 -10.82
C PRO A 279 45.79 -47.02 -10.40
N ASP A 280 44.81 -47.54 -11.14
CA ASP A 280 43.38 -47.60 -10.84
C ASP A 280 43.04 -48.24 -9.48
N SER A 281 41.99 -47.72 -8.83
CA SER A 281 41.08 -48.48 -7.94
C SER A 281 39.70 -47.81 -8.08
N ARG A 282 38.68 -48.41 -8.71
CA ARG A 282 37.94 -49.66 -8.47
C ARG A 282 37.17 -49.67 -7.13
N GLY A 283 35.85 -49.73 -7.27
CA GLY A 283 34.80 -49.88 -6.27
C GLY A 283 33.60 -49.05 -6.74
N ASP A 284 32.64 -49.52 -7.54
CA ASP A 284 31.81 -50.73 -7.42
C ASP A 284 31.35 -50.93 -5.97
N ASP A 285 30.13 -50.51 -5.68
CA ASP A 285 29.18 -51.28 -4.89
C ASP A 285 27.76 -50.74 -5.12
N GLY A 286 26.91 -51.62 -5.62
CA GLY A 286 25.49 -51.40 -5.82
C GLY A 286 24.71 -51.39 -4.50
N GLY A 287 23.49 -50.87 -4.60
CA GLY A 287 22.53 -50.83 -3.49
C GLY A 287 21.10 -50.74 -3.99
N SER A 288 20.60 -51.84 -4.54
CA SER A 288 19.17 -52.14 -4.63
C SER A 288 18.61 -52.30 -3.21
N SER A 289 17.49 -51.63 -2.91
CA SER A 289 16.41 -52.24 -2.12
C SER A 289 15.12 -51.46 -2.27
N ASP A 290 14.11 -52.22 -2.64
CA ASP A 290 12.67 -51.98 -2.59
C ASP A 290 12.20 -51.28 -1.31
N PHE A 291 11.25 -50.34 -1.44
CA PHE A 291 9.93 -50.34 -0.82
C PHE A 291 9.02 -49.29 -1.50
#